data_AF-A0A346MXI4-F1
#
_entry.id   AF-A0A346MXI4-F1
#
_cell.length_a   1.000
_cell.length_b   1.000
_cell.length_c   1.000
_cell.angle_alpha   90.00
_cell.angle_beta   90.00
_cell.angle_gamma   90.00
#
_symmetry.space_group_name_H-M   'P 1'
#
loop_
_entity.id
_entity.type
_entity.pdbx_description
1 polymer ?
#
loop_
_entity_poly.entity_id
_entity_poly.type
_entity_poly.pdbx_seq_one_letter_code
_entity_poly.pdbx_strand_id
1 'polypeptide(L)'
;MQPATILSDAVLCACALAALGLARPRRLAMAGFALMALAAAAGCLRYGPLPQLQPLHQGLSFITGTLGLPLVLLGYLAPPPRVAAMVIGALLLLSAAAWMQPGARLVVALATLLGWATLLVRDRGDRRVAAAIALGIAASLAAGIFAPQGRHPDIDVMHYALALAQLAFGAALYLRYKSSLSPLPTQARPGETCTHDASTAPP
;
A
#
# COMPACT_ATOMS: atom_id res chain seq x y z
N MET A 1 28.31 -12.58 6.38
CA MET A 1 26.94 -12.77 5.86
C MET A 1 25.96 -12.59 7.00
N GLN A 2 24.86 -11.87 6.80
CA GLN A 2 23.84 -11.59 7.83
C GLN A 2 22.57 -12.39 7.50
N PRO A 3 22.45 -13.65 7.94
CA PRO A 3 21.39 -14.56 7.49
C PRO A 3 19.99 -14.09 7.90
N ALA A 4 19.85 -13.46 9.07
CA ALA A 4 18.57 -12.92 9.53
C ALA A 4 18.03 -11.82 8.59
N THR A 5 18.90 -10.90 8.18
CA THR A 5 18.50 -9.81 7.28
C THR A 5 18.17 -10.31 5.88
N ILE A 6 18.93 -11.26 5.33
CA ILE A 6 18.59 -11.95 4.07
C ILE A 6 17.20 -12.59 4.16
N LEU A 7 16.92 -13.29 5.27
CA LEU A 7 15.62 -13.94 5.46
C LEU A 7 14.49 -12.92 5.58
N SER A 8 14.68 -11.83 6.32
CA SER A 8 13.67 -10.77 6.46
C SER A 8 13.36 -10.09 5.12
N ASP A 9 14.37 -9.80 4.30
CA ASP A 9 14.22 -9.26 2.94
C ASP A 9 13.53 -10.28 2.02
N ALA A 10 13.84 -11.57 2.14
CA ALA A 10 13.22 -12.61 1.34
C ALA A 10 11.73 -12.75 1.66
N VAL A 11 11.37 -12.69 2.95
CA VAL A 11 9.98 -12.70 3.40
C VAL A 11 9.24 -11.45 2.92
N LEU A 12 9.86 -10.27 3.05
CA LEU A 12 9.28 -9.03 2.53
C LEU A 12 9.06 -9.10 1.02
N CYS A 13 10.03 -9.61 0.26
CA CYS A 13 9.92 -9.80 -1.18
C CYS A 13 8.78 -10.76 -1.55
N ALA A 14 8.70 -11.92 -0.90
CA ALA A 14 7.64 -12.89 -1.14
C ALA A 14 6.24 -12.32 -0.82
N CYS A 15 6.08 -11.63 0.31
CA CYS A 15 4.83 -10.96 0.68
C CYS A 15 4.47 -9.83 -0.29
N ALA A 16 5.45 -9.05 -0.75
CA ALA A 16 5.25 -8.00 -1.75
C ALA A 16 4.78 -8.58 -3.10
N LEU A 17 5.37 -9.67 -3.56
CA LEU A 17 4.96 -10.37 -4.78
C LEU A 17 3.57 -11.01 -4.65
N ALA A 18 3.26 -11.59 -3.49
CA ALA A 18 1.91 -12.09 -3.22
C ALA A 18 0.88 -10.96 -3.23
N ALA A 19 1.17 -9.85 -2.56
CA ALA A 19 0.31 -8.67 -2.54
C ALA A 19 0.14 -8.04 -3.93
N LEU A 20 1.20 -8.00 -4.75
CA LEU A 20 1.16 -7.61 -6.16
C LEU A 20 0.17 -8.48 -6.95
N GLY A 21 0.20 -9.80 -6.74
CA GLY A 21 -0.73 -10.74 -7.37
C GLY A 21 -2.19 -10.52 -6.96
N LEU A 22 -2.43 -10.15 -5.70
CA LEU A 22 -3.76 -9.84 -5.18
C LEU A 22 -4.27 -8.47 -5.62
N ALA A 23 -3.36 -7.52 -5.86
CA ALA A 23 -3.67 -6.14 -6.24
C ALA A 23 -3.87 -5.93 -7.74
N ARG A 24 -3.94 -6.99 -8.57
CA ARG A 24 -4.13 -6.93 -10.03
C ARG A 24 -5.13 -5.89 -10.56
N PRO A 25 -6.32 -5.69 -9.97
CA PRO A 25 -7.26 -4.68 -10.47
C PRO A 25 -6.83 -3.22 -10.18
N ARG A 26 -5.80 -3.00 -9.36
CA ARG A 26 -5.35 -1.68 -8.87
C ARG A 26 -3.91 -1.41 -9.31
N ARG A 27 -3.75 -0.95 -10.56
CA ARG A 27 -2.43 -0.71 -11.20
C ARG A 27 -1.45 0.13 -10.36
N LEU A 28 -1.96 1.14 -9.64
CA LEU A 28 -1.11 1.97 -8.77
C LEU A 28 -0.57 1.20 -7.57
N ALA A 29 -1.42 0.39 -6.91
CA ALA A 29 -0.97 -0.46 -5.81
C ALA A 29 0.03 -1.51 -6.30
N MET A 30 -0.21 -2.10 -7.48
CA MET A 30 0.74 -3.01 -8.11
C MET A 30 2.12 -2.36 -8.29
N ALA A 31 2.18 -1.13 -8.81
CA ALA A 31 3.44 -0.43 -8.97
C ALA A 31 4.17 -0.25 -7.64
N GLY A 32 3.45 0.10 -6.58
CA GLY A 32 4.01 0.21 -5.23
C GLY A 32 4.56 -1.11 -4.68
N PHE A 33 3.79 -2.20 -4.77
CA PHE A 33 4.23 -3.53 -4.34
C PHE A 33 5.42 -4.04 -5.17
N ALA A 34 5.45 -3.77 -6.47
CA ALA A 34 6.55 -4.15 -7.35
C ALA A 34 7.86 -3.45 -6.98
N LEU A 35 7.82 -2.13 -6.70
CA LEU A 35 8.99 -1.38 -6.24
C LEU A 35 9.56 -1.98 -4.95
N MET A 36 8.68 -2.30 -4.00
CA MET A 36 9.08 -2.90 -2.73
C MET A 36 9.65 -4.32 -2.90
N ALA A 37 9.07 -5.14 -3.76
CA ALA A 37 9.61 -6.46 -4.10
C ALA A 37 11.02 -6.36 -4.69
N LEU A 38 11.24 -5.40 -5.60
CA LEU A 38 12.56 -5.15 -6.20
C LEU A 38 13.58 -4.66 -5.15
N ALA A 39 13.18 -3.75 -4.26
CA ALA A 39 14.04 -3.26 -3.19
C ALA A 39 14.48 -4.40 -2.24
N ALA A 40 13.52 -5.23 -1.82
CA ALA A 40 13.76 -6.38 -0.95
C ALA A 40 14.60 -7.47 -1.65
N ALA A 41 14.34 -7.76 -2.93
CA ALA A 41 15.16 -8.69 -3.71
C ALA A 41 16.62 -8.21 -3.83
N ALA A 42 16.85 -6.92 -4.09
CA ALA A 42 18.19 -6.33 -4.06
C ALA A 42 18.84 -6.42 -2.67
N GLY A 43 18.03 -6.35 -1.60
CA GLY A 43 18.42 -6.57 -0.20
C GLY A 43 18.96 -7.98 0.04
N CYS A 44 18.21 -9.01 -0.37
CA CYS A 44 18.66 -10.41 -0.30
C CYS A 44 20.00 -10.62 -1.00
N LEU A 45 20.13 -10.05 -2.21
CA LEU A 45 21.32 -10.24 -3.03
C LEU A 45 22.55 -9.53 -2.46
N ARG A 46 22.41 -8.32 -1.91
CA ARG A 46 23.55 -7.57 -1.34
C ARG A 46 24.10 -8.18 -0.06
N TYR A 47 23.26 -8.81 0.76
CA TYR A 47 23.71 -9.48 1.97
C TYR A 47 24.19 -10.92 1.72
N GLY A 48 23.85 -11.47 0.55
CA GLY A 48 24.30 -12.78 0.06
C GLY A 48 25.38 -12.67 -1.02
N PRO A 49 25.10 -13.10 -2.27
CA PRO A 49 26.13 -13.33 -3.28
C PRO A 49 26.66 -12.08 -4.01
N LEU A 50 25.97 -10.93 -3.93
CA LEU A 50 26.24 -9.75 -4.78
C LEU A 50 26.31 -8.46 -3.96
N PRO A 51 27.31 -8.28 -3.09
CA PRO A 51 27.42 -7.10 -2.20
C PRO A 51 27.48 -5.76 -2.94
N GLN A 52 27.95 -5.75 -4.18
CA GLN A 52 27.96 -4.58 -5.07
C GLN A 52 26.58 -3.98 -5.38
N LEU A 53 25.48 -4.69 -5.08
CA LEU A 53 24.12 -4.18 -5.23
C LEU A 53 23.68 -3.23 -4.09
N GLN A 54 24.54 -2.95 -3.12
CA GLN A 54 24.21 -2.03 -2.02
C GLN A 54 23.67 -0.66 -2.49
N PRO A 55 24.28 0.06 -3.45
CA PRO A 55 23.75 1.35 -3.90
C PRO A 55 22.38 1.21 -4.57
N LEU A 56 22.18 0.14 -5.33
CA LEU A 56 20.90 -0.15 -5.98
C LEU A 56 19.81 -0.40 -4.94
N HIS A 57 20.06 -1.25 -3.94
CA HIS A 57 19.13 -1.48 -2.85
C HIS A 57 18.82 -0.19 -2.09
N GLN A 58 19.82 0.63 -1.76
CA GLN A 58 19.60 1.91 -1.08
C GLN A 58 18.71 2.85 -1.91
N GLY A 59 18.95 2.96 -3.22
CA GLY A 59 18.12 3.74 -4.14
C GLY A 59 16.69 3.21 -4.25
N LEU A 60 16.53 1.89 -4.41
CA LEU A 60 15.21 1.25 -4.48
C LEU A 60 14.44 1.35 -3.16
N SER A 61 15.10 1.18 -2.02
CA SER A 61 14.49 1.37 -0.69
C SER A 61 14.06 2.81 -0.48
N PHE A 62 14.85 3.78 -0.92
CA PHE A 62 14.46 5.19 -0.91
C PHE A 62 13.22 5.45 -1.79
N ILE A 63 13.22 4.98 -3.04
CA ILE A 63 12.08 5.13 -3.96
C ILE A 63 10.84 4.41 -3.41
N THR A 64 11.02 3.25 -2.81
CA THR A 64 9.93 2.49 -2.17
C THR A 64 9.32 3.26 -1.01
N GLY A 65 10.15 3.86 -0.15
CA GLY A 65 9.69 4.67 0.97
C GLY A 65 9.00 5.96 0.55
N THR A 66 9.49 6.61 -0.51
CA THR A 66 8.99 7.93 -0.94
C THR A 66 7.86 7.86 -1.97
N LEU A 67 7.81 6.81 -2.77
CA LEU A 67 6.85 6.64 -3.86
C LEU A 67 6.06 5.35 -3.71
N GLY A 68 6.72 4.23 -3.41
CA GLY A 68 6.10 2.90 -3.37
C GLY A 68 4.93 2.81 -2.39
N LEU A 69 5.13 3.18 -1.12
CA LEU A 69 4.09 3.17 -0.10
C LEU A 69 2.91 4.12 -0.43
N PRO A 70 3.15 5.40 -0.80
CA PRO A 70 2.09 6.28 -1.29
C PRO A 70 1.30 5.72 -2.47
N LEU A 71 1.94 5.01 -3.41
CA LEU A 71 1.24 4.40 -4.54
C LEU A 71 0.30 3.25 -4.09
N VAL A 72 0.71 2.46 -3.11
CA VAL A 72 -0.17 1.44 -2.48
C VAL A 72 -1.39 2.11 -1.85
N LEU A 73 -1.18 3.17 -1.07
CA LEU A 73 -2.25 3.95 -0.45
C LEU A 73 -3.20 4.55 -1.49
N LEU A 74 -2.66 5.15 -2.55
CA LEU A 74 -3.44 5.77 -3.60
C LEU A 74 -4.26 4.74 -4.39
N GLY A 75 -3.67 3.58 -4.68
CA GLY A 75 -4.37 2.46 -5.32
C GLY A 75 -5.53 1.92 -4.47
N TYR A 76 -5.41 1.99 -3.15
CA TYR A 76 -6.47 1.61 -2.22
C TYR A 76 -7.57 2.68 -2.12
N LEU A 77 -7.18 3.95 -1.96
CA LEU A 77 -8.11 5.07 -1.92
C LEU A 77 -8.94 5.14 -3.21
N ALA A 78 -8.34 4.76 -4.33
CA ALA A 78 -8.95 4.74 -5.65
C ALA A 78 -9.66 6.05 -6.00
N PRO A 79 -8.98 7.21 -5.91
CA PRO A 79 -9.59 8.48 -6.23
C PRO A 79 -9.86 8.60 -7.74
N PRO A 80 -10.65 9.61 -8.17
CA PRO A 80 -10.88 9.87 -9.59
C PRO A 80 -9.56 10.05 -10.37
N PRO A 81 -9.47 9.64 -11.65
CA PRO A 81 -8.22 9.63 -12.42
C PRO A 81 -7.48 10.97 -12.44
N ARG A 82 -8.22 12.09 -12.52
CA ARG A 82 -7.63 13.44 -12.49
C ARG A 82 -6.91 13.73 -11.17
N VAL A 83 -7.53 13.34 -10.05
CA VAL A 83 -6.94 13.52 -8.71
C VAL A 83 -5.76 12.57 -8.54
N ALA A 84 -5.87 11.32 -8.98
CA ALA A 84 -4.76 10.37 -8.97
C ALA A 84 -3.54 10.90 -9.74
N ALA A 85 -3.74 11.44 -10.94
CA ALA A 85 -2.66 12.01 -11.75
C ALA A 85 -1.96 13.19 -11.06
N MET A 86 -2.72 14.12 -10.46
CA MET A 86 -2.15 15.23 -9.70
C MET A 86 -1.34 14.75 -8.49
N VAL A 87 -1.87 13.78 -7.73
CA VAL A 87 -1.18 13.21 -6.56
C VAL A 87 0.09 12.47 -6.99
N ILE A 88 0.05 11.70 -8.08
CA ILE A 88 1.25 11.03 -8.62
C ILE A 88 2.30 12.06 -9.04
N GLY A 89 1.91 13.12 -9.75
CA GLY A 89 2.82 14.20 -10.13
C GLY A 89 3.47 14.86 -8.92
N ALA A 90 2.68 15.17 -7.89
CA ALA A 90 3.19 15.74 -6.63
C ALA A 90 4.13 14.76 -5.91
N LEU A 91 3.81 13.46 -5.86
CA LEU A 91 4.66 12.44 -5.24
C LEU A 91 5.99 12.27 -5.98
N LEU A 92 5.99 12.33 -7.31
CA LEU A 92 7.22 12.28 -8.12
C LEU A 92 8.11 13.49 -7.85
N LEU A 93 7.53 14.69 -7.84
CA LEU A 93 8.26 15.93 -7.52
C LEU A 93 8.80 15.90 -6.09
N LEU A 94 8.00 15.47 -5.11
CA LEU A 94 8.42 15.33 -3.72
C LEU A 94 9.49 14.25 -3.54
N SER A 95 9.42 13.15 -4.27
CA SER A 95 10.44 12.10 -4.24
C SER A 95 11.77 12.60 -4.79
N ALA A 96 11.74 13.35 -5.90
CA ALA A 96 12.92 14.02 -6.45
C ALA A 96 13.48 15.07 -5.48
N ALA A 97 12.62 15.90 -4.88
CA ALA A 97 13.02 16.87 -3.87
C ALA A 97 13.61 16.19 -2.61
N ALA A 98 13.04 15.07 -2.17
CA ALA A 98 13.51 14.28 -1.03
C ALA A 98 14.87 13.62 -1.26
N TRP A 99 15.27 13.43 -2.53
CA TRP A 99 16.61 12.99 -2.90
C TRP A 99 17.63 14.09 -2.62
N MET A 100 17.29 15.34 -2.96
CA MET A 100 18.18 16.50 -2.82
C MET A 100 18.13 17.14 -1.43
N GLN A 101 16.98 17.11 -0.77
CA GLN A 101 16.71 17.79 0.49
C GLN A 101 16.13 16.83 1.53
N PRO A 102 16.83 16.59 2.66
CA PRO A 102 16.33 15.74 3.73
C PRO A 102 14.98 16.19 4.29
N GLY A 103 14.70 17.50 4.34
CA GLY A 103 13.41 18.04 4.83
C GLY A 103 12.20 17.58 4.02
N ALA A 104 12.34 17.38 2.71
CA ALA A 104 11.26 16.87 1.86
C ALA A 104 10.91 15.40 2.18
N ARG A 105 11.84 14.62 2.77
CA ARG A 105 11.54 13.25 3.24
C ARG A 105 10.51 13.25 4.36
N LEU A 106 10.58 14.23 5.26
CA LEU A 106 9.59 14.39 6.33
C LEU A 106 8.20 14.69 5.76
N VAL A 107 8.12 15.55 4.73
CA VAL A 107 6.85 15.86 4.06
C VAL A 107 6.22 14.61 3.46
N VAL A 108 7.01 13.77 2.79
CA VAL A 108 6.53 12.50 2.22
C VAL A 108 6.09 11.52 3.30
N ALA A 109 6.85 11.42 4.41
CA ALA A 109 6.48 10.58 5.54
C ALA A 109 5.15 11.03 6.16
N LEU A 110 4.97 12.33 6.39
CA LEU A 110 3.73 12.91 6.91
C LEU A 110 2.55 12.70 5.94
N ALA A 111 2.77 12.87 4.64
CA ALA A 111 1.75 12.60 3.63
C ALA A 111 1.34 11.11 3.61
N THR A 112 2.30 10.21 3.79
CA THR A 112 2.05 8.76 3.88
C THR A 112 1.26 8.42 5.14
N LEU A 113 1.62 9.00 6.30
CA LEU A 113 0.89 8.85 7.56
C LEU A 113 -0.53 9.41 7.48
N LEU A 114 -0.71 10.56 6.83
CA LEU A 114 -2.03 11.12 6.57
C LEU A 114 -2.85 10.19 5.67
N GLY A 115 -2.23 9.61 4.64
CA GLY A 115 -2.85 8.58 3.80
C GLY A 115 -3.32 7.38 4.62
N TRP A 116 -2.50 6.86 5.53
CA TRP A 116 -2.92 5.81 6.45
C TRP A 116 -4.09 6.23 7.35
N ALA A 117 -4.03 7.43 7.94
CA ALA A 117 -5.09 7.95 8.79
C ALA A 117 -6.42 8.10 8.04
N THR A 118 -6.39 8.60 6.80
CA THR A 118 -7.59 8.72 5.95
C THR A 118 -8.20 7.35 5.65
N LEU A 119 -7.38 6.33 5.39
CA LEU A 119 -7.86 4.96 5.24
C LEU A 119 -8.49 4.42 6.52
N LEU A 120 -7.86 4.70 7.67
CA LEU A 120 -8.36 4.24 8.96
C LEU A 120 -9.73 4.83 9.27
N VAL A 121 -9.92 6.11 9.01
CA VAL A 121 -11.21 6.79 9.18
C VAL A 121 -12.26 6.23 8.22
N ARG A 122 -11.88 6.03 6.94
CA ARG A 122 -12.79 5.54 5.90
C ARG A 122 -13.30 4.13 6.18
N ASP A 123 -12.41 3.24 6.61
CA ASP A 123 -12.70 1.80 6.75
C ASP A 123 -12.73 1.35 8.22
N ARG A 124 -12.98 2.27 9.16
CA ARG A 124 -13.03 2.00 10.62
C ARG A 124 -13.97 0.86 11.03
N GLY A 125 -14.95 0.53 10.20
CA GLY A 125 -15.91 -0.56 10.44
C GLY A 125 -15.35 -1.96 10.14
N ASP A 126 -14.27 -2.07 9.36
CA ASP A 126 -13.64 -3.34 9.02
C ASP A 126 -12.37 -3.55 9.85
N ARG A 127 -12.48 -4.40 10.88
CA ARG A 127 -11.36 -4.72 11.79
C ARG A 127 -10.14 -5.29 11.06
N ARG A 128 -10.33 -5.99 9.92
CA ARG A 128 -9.24 -6.60 9.16
C ARG A 128 -8.41 -5.53 8.45
N VAL A 129 -9.10 -4.58 7.82
CA VAL A 129 -8.48 -3.43 7.16
C VAL A 129 -7.82 -2.52 8.19
N ALA A 130 -8.50 -2.25 9.31
CA ALA A 130 -7.93 -1.44 10.40
C ALA A 130 -6.64 -2.05 10.97
N ALA A 131 -6.58 -3.37 11.15
CA ALA A 131 -5.37 -4.06 11.58
C ALA A 131 -4.23 -3.94 10.55
N ALA A 132 -4.53 -4.08 9.25
CA ALA A 132 -3.56 -3.88 8.18
C ALA A 132 -2.99 -2.44 8.19
N ILE A 133 -3.86 -1.44 8.34
CA ILE A 133 -3.48 -0.02 8.43
C ILE A 133 -2.63 0.24 9.67
N ALA A 134 -3.02 -0.28 10.83
CA ALA A 134 -2.25 -0.13 12.07
C ALA A 134 -0.84 -0.73 11.92
N LEU A 135 -0.72 -1.92 11.32
CA LEU A 135 0.57 -2.52 10.99
C LEU A 135 1.38 -1.67 10.00
N GLY A 136 0.73 -1.11 8.98
CA GLY A 136 1.37 -0.21 8.01
C GLY A 136 1.90 1.07 8.66
N ILE A 137 1.14 1.68 9.58
CA ILE A 137 1.58 2.84 10.37
C ILE A 137 2.77 2.45 11.25
N ALA A 138 2.66 1.35 12.01
CA ALA A 138 3.73 0.88 12.88
C ALA A 138 5.02 0.61 12.10
N ALA A 139 4.94 -0.06 10.95
CA ALA A 139 6.08 -0.31 10.07
C ALA A 139 6.66 0.99 9.50
N SER A 140 5.82 1.96 9.11
CA SER A 140 6.27 3.27 8.59
C SER A 140 6.99 4.10 9.66
N LEU A 141 6.46 4.10 10.89
CA LEU A 141 7.08 4.77 12.03
C LEU A 141 8.38 4.09 12.43
N ALA A 142 8.40 2.76 12.50
CA ALA A 142 9.61 1.98 12.74
C ALA A 142 10.69 2.31 11.71
N ALA A 143 10.34 2.37 10.42
CA ALA A 143 11.27 2.77 9.38
C ALA A 143 11.86 4.17 9.61
N GLY A 144 11.04 5.15 10.03
CA GLY A 144 11.52 6.49 10.35
C GLY A 144 12.43 6.56 11.58
N ILE A 145 12.13 5.80 12.62
CA ILE A 145 12.88 5.77 13.89
C ILE A 145 14.21 5.02 13.72
N PHE A 146 14.21 3.90 13.00
CA PHE A 146 15.36 3.00 12.89
C PHE A 146 16.29 3.34 11.70
N ALA A 147 15.80 4.00 10.65
CA ALA A 147 16.62 4.42 9.50
C ALA A 147 17.90 5.20 9.86
N PRO A 148 17.90 6.17 10.80
CA PRO A 148 19.12 6.90 11.15
C PRO A 148 20.06 6.14 12.10
N GLN A 149 19.61 5.06 12.74
CA GLN A 149 20.36 4.41 13.83
C GLN A 149 21.13 3.16 13.39
N GLY A 150 20.80 2.58 12.23
CA GLY A 150 21.55 1.47 11.63
C GLY A 150 21.65 0.20 12.49
N ARG A 151 20.82 0.07 13.54
CA ARG A 151 20.86 -1.06 14.46
C ARG A 151 20.19 -2.27 13.83
N HIS A 152 20.98 -3.33 13.66
CA HIS A 152 20.65 -4.51 12.87
C HIS A 152 19.39 -5.28 13.28
N PRO A 153 19.09 -5.57 14.56
CA PRO A 153 17.88 -6.33 14.90
C PRO A 153 16.58 -5.55 14.66
N ASP A 154 16.64 -4.21 14.70
CA ASP A 154 15.47 -3.36 14.53
C ASP A 154 15.01 -3.27 13.06
N ILE A 155 15.94 -3.48 12.12
CA ILE A 155 15.66 -3.50 10.67
C ILE A 155 14.90 -4.77 10.28
N ASP A 156 15.28 -5.92 10.83
CA ASP A 156 14.63 -7.19 10.51
C ASP A 156 13.17 -7.20 10.99
N VAL A 157 12.91 -6.68 12.20
CA VAL A 157 11.55 -6.52 12.75
C VAL A 157 10.71 -5.58 11.89
N MET A 158 11.28 -4.47 11.42
CA MET A 158 10.63 -3.57 10.49
C MET A 158 10.26 -4.27 9.17
N HIS A 159 11.16 -5.07 8.59
CA HIS A 159 10.86 -5.83 7.36
C HIS A 159 9.72 -6.83 7.56
N TYR A 160 9.70 -7.56 8.69
CA TYR A 160 8.60 -8.47 9.00
C TYR A 160 7.27 -7.74 9.21
N ALA A 161 7.27 -6.62 9.94
CA ALA A 161 6.08 -5.79 10.12
C ALA A 161 5.55 -5.26 8.79
N LEU A 162 6.46 -4.79 7.92
CA LEU A 162 6.11 -4.34 6.58
C LEU A 162 5.57 -5.51 5.74
N ALA A 163 6.22 -6.67 5.74
CA ALA A 163 5.76 -7.85 5.01
C ALA A 163 4.33 -8.25 5.36
N LEU A 164 4.03 -8.31 6.67
CA LEU A 164 2.68 -8.59 7.18
C LEU A 164 1.66 -7.54 6.77
N ALA A 165 2.01 -6.25 6.89
CA ALA A 165 1.14 -5.17 6.46
C ALA A 165 0.78 -5.31 4.98
N GLN A 166 1.76 -5.61 4.13
CA GLN A 166 1.59 -5.64 2.67
C GLN A 166 0.73 -6.83 2.24
N LEU A 167 0.92 -7.99 2.85
CA LEU A 167 0.07 -9.17 2.62
C LEU A 167 -1.37 -8.90 3.09
N ALA A 168 -1.55 -8.29 4.26
CA ALA A 168 -2.87 -7.91 4.77
C ALA A 168 -3.55 -6.88 3.85
N PHE A 169 -2.82 -5.91 3.32
CA PHE A 169 -3.33 -4.93 2.35
C PHE A 169 -3.71 -5.55 1.01
N GLY A 170 -2.87 -6.42 0.47
CA GLY A 170 -3.17 -7.17 -0.75
C GLY A 170 -4.46 -7.98 -0.61
N ALA A 171 -4.61 -8.69 0.52
CA ALA A 171 -5.82 -9.45 0.82
C ALA A 171 -7.06 -8.56 0.95
N ALA A 172 -6.97 -7.43 1.66
CA ALA A 172 -8.06 -6.47 1.78
C ALA A 172 -8.51 -5.90 0.42
N LEU A 173 -7.56 -5.53 -0.44
CA LEU A 173 -7.85 -5.05 -1.80
C LEU A 173 -8.61 -6.10 -2.62
N TYR A 174 -8.16 -7.35 -2.56
CA TYR A 174 -8.80 -8.46 -3.27
C TYR A 174 -10.23 -8.70 -2.79
N LEU A 175 -10.46 -8.74 -1.47
CA LEU A 175 -11.79 -8.94 -0.90
C LEU A 175 -12.76 -7.82 -1.31
N ARG A 176 -12.30 -6.57 -1.28
CA ARG A 176 -13.12 -5.42 -1.67
C ARG A 176 -13.45 -5.41 -3.17
N TYR A 177 -12.51 -5.83 -4.01
CA TYR A 177 -12.78 -6.02 -5.43
C TYR A 177 -13.81 -7.13 -5.65
N LYS A 178 -13.66 -8.28 -4.98
CA LYS A 178 -14.60 -9.39 -5.07
C LYS A 178 -16.02 -8.98 -4.63
N SER A 179 -16.16 -8.22 -3.53
CA SER A 179 -17.47 -7.73 -3.10
C SER A 179 -18.10 -6.75 -4.07
N SER A 180 -17.31 -5.96 -4.81
CA SER A 180 -17.83 -5.05 -5.84
C SER A 180 -18.30 -5.76 -7.12
N LEU A 181 -17.82 -6.99 -7.35
CA LEU A 181 -18.23 -7.83 -8.48
C LEU A 181 -19.47 -8.67 -8.19
N SER A 182 -19.86 -8.84 -6.93
CA SER A 182 -21.13 -9.49 -6.59
C SER A 182 -22.26 -8.49 -6.83
N PRO A 183 -23.05 -8.60 -7.91
CA PRO A 183 -24.29 -7.84 -7.99
C PRO A 183 -25.13 -8.20 -6.76
N LEU A 184 -25.68 -7.19 -6.08
CA LEU A 184 -26.74 -7.41 -5.11
C LEU A 184 -27.76 -8.34 -5.78
N PRO A 185 -28.21 -9.43 -5.14
CA PRO A 185 -29.38 -10.11 -5.63
C PRO A 185 -30.50 -9.07 -5.60
N THR A 186 -30.92 -8.65 -6.79
CA THR A 186 -32.21 -7.98 -7.00
C THR A 186 -33.26 -9.01 -6.60
N GLN A 187 -33.52 -9.16 -5.31
CA GLN A 187 -34.78 -9.71 -4.85
C GLN A 187 -35.82 -8.65 -5.16
N ALA A 188 -36.26 -8.62 -6.42
CA ALA A 188 -37.62 -8.24 -6.72
C ALA A 188 -38.48 -9.14 -5.82
N ARG A 189 -39.11 -8.56 -4.80
CA ARG A 189 -40.06 -9.30 -3.98
C ARG A 189 -41.13 -9.86 -4.92
N PRO A 190 -41.35 -11.18 -4.95
CA PRO A 190 -42.51 -11.73 -5.62
C PRO A 190 -43.73 -11.24 -4.84
N GLY A 191 -44.35 -10.14 -5.28
CA GLY A 191 -45.49 -9.54 -4.59
C GLY A 191 -45.65 -8.03 -4.71
N GLU A 192 -44.69 -7.26 -5.25
CA GLU A 192 -44.95 -5.86 -5.61
C GLU A 192 -45.70 -5.81 -6.94
N THR A 193 -47.01 -6.09 -6.86
CA THR A 193 -47.97 -5.71 -7.90
C THR A 193 -47.87 -4.21 -8.11
N CYS A 194 -47.42 -3.80 -9.30
CA CYS A 194 -47.65 -2.46 -9.81
C CYS A 194 -49.16 -2.24 -9.93
N THR A 195 -49.78 -1.71 -8.87
CA THR A 195 -51.11 -1.11 -8.98
C THR A 195 -50.97 0.13 -9.86
N HIS A 196 -51.35 -0.03 -11.13
CA HIS A 196 -51.68 1.07 -12.01
C HIS A 196 -52.86 1.82 -11.40
N ASP A 197 -52.59 2.90 -10.66
CA ASP A 197 -53.60 3.91 -10.38
C ASP A 197 -53.90 4.66 -11.69
N ALA A 198 -54.94 4.19 -12.36
CA ALA A 198 -55.61 4.89 -13.41
C ALA A 198 -56.56 5.95 -12.82
N SER A 199 -56.72 7.07 -13.53
CA SER A 199 -57.77 8.08 -13.34
C SER A 199 -57.54 9.01 -12.14
N THR A 200 -57.42 10.33 -12.29
CA THR A 200 -58.53 11.20 -12.72
C THR A 200 -58.04 12.47 -13.43
N ALA A 201 -58.59 12.77 -14.61
CA ALA A 201 -58.58 14.10 -15.20
C ALA A 201 -59.67 14.99 -14.54
N PRO A 202 -59.43 16.30 -14.31
CA PRO A 202 -60.48 17.23 -13.94
C PRO A 202 -61.07 17.95 -15.19
N PRO A 203 -62.29 18.51 -15.07
CA PRO A 203 -63.13 19.00 -16.17
C PRO A 203 -62.65 20.31 -16.83
#